data_AF-A0A9Q3SXP8-F1
#
_entry.id   AF-A0A9Q3SXP8-F1
#
_cell.length_a   1.000
_cell.length_b   1.000
_cell.length_c   1.000
_cell.angle_alpha   90.00
_cell.angle_beta   90.00
_cell.angle_gamma   90.00
#
_symmetry.space_group_name_H-M   'P 1'
#
loop_
_entity.id
_entity.type
_entity.pdbx_description
1 polymer ?
#
loop_
_entity_poly.entity_id
_entity_poly.type
_entity_poly.pdbx_seq_one_letter_code
_entity_poly.pdbx_strand_id
1 'polypeptide(L)'
;MVDKTLKRPQFLKRKQSPWFWSFWSLLGIILLTGIFLFHIAAQPAAMTDHRSKIATSDATFDVSLNKKQVNALVAYYLSDYHANGYSFRVENNIMMYGSAKFLGENFKFGMMLRPEITKNGNVILTAQKLAIGNLPLPISAVLQYVKTSYDAPKFVEINPKKKQIFIDMTQLPVTQGMSFRAKVIDMKSDSFIFEGGLANGKK
;
A
#
# COMPACT_ATOMS: atom_id res chain seq x y z
N MET A 1 -45.45 44.61 66.97
CA MET A 1 -45.02 44.61 65.56
C MET A 1 -43.51 44.58 65.51
N VAL A 2 -42.90 43.46 65.09
CA VAL A 2 -41.49 43.44 64.64
C VAL A 2 -41.47 42.59 63.38
N ASP A 3 -41.36 43.28 62.25
CA ASP A 3 -41.33 42.69 60.92
C ASP A 3 -39.94 42.08 60.67
N LYS A 4 -39.87 40.76 60.50
CA LYS A 4 -38.62 40.05 60.17
C LYS A 4 -38.52 39.97 58.65
N THR A 5 -37.81 40.93 58.07
CA THR A 5 -37.50 40.92 56.64
C THR A 5 -36.54 39.76 56.31
N LEU A 6 -37.06 38.74 55.63
CA LEU A 6 -36.28 37.62 55.09
C LEU A 6 -35.43 38.11 53.90
N LYS A 7 -34.11 38.28 54.11
CA LYS A 7 -33.16 38.53 53.01
C LYS A 7 -33.03 37.28 52.14
N ARG A 8 -33.38 37.39 50.86
CA ARG A 8 -33.15 36.34 49.84
C ARG A 8 -31.65 36.04 49.69
N PRO A 9 -31.26 34.75 49.58
CA PRO A 9 -29.87 34.39 49.31
C PRO A 9 -29.48 34.85 47.90
N GLN A 10 -28.46 35.71 47.82
CA GLN A 10 -27.86 36.12 46.56
C GLN A 10 -26.98 34.97 46.06
N PHE A 11 -27.32 34.40 44.90
CA PHE A 11 -26.47 33.45 44.22
C PHE A 11 -25.19 34.18 43.76
N LEU A 12 -24.12 34.04 44.54
CA LEU A 12 -22.80 34.51 44.17
C LEU A 12 -22.41 33.84 42.84
N LYS A 13 -22.34 34.62 41.76
CA LYS A 13 -21.71 34.20 40.51
C LYS A 13 -20.26 33.84 40.82
N ARG A 14 -20.00 32.56 41.01
CA ARG A 14 -18.67 32.00 41.26
C ARG A 14 -17.82 32.34 40.03
N LYS A 15 -16.93 33.33 40.18
CA LYS A 15 -15.98 33.75 39.15
C LYS A 15 -15.08 32.55 38.88
N GLN A 16 -15.39 31.79 37.82
CA GLN A 16 -14.62 30.59 37.52
C GLN A 16 -13.16 31.00 37.28
N SER A 17 -12.25 30.28 37.93
CA SER A 17 -10.81 30.55 37.81
C SER A 17 -10.43 30.52 36.32
N PRO A 18 -9.73 31.54 35.81
CA PRO A 18 -9.28 31.56 34.42
C PRO A 18 -8.46 30.31 34.06
N TRP A 19 -7.80 29.68 35.04
CA TRP A 19 -7.05 28.44 34.89
C TRP A 19 -7.92 27.22 34.52
N PHE A 20 -9.16 27.14 35.01
CA PHE A 20 -10.09 26.07 34.65
C PHE A 20 -10.43 26.12 33.16
N TRP A 21 -10.65 27.32 32.63
CA TRP A 21 -10.90 27.53 31.20
C TRP A 21 -9.66 27.30 30.34
N SER A 22 -8.48 27.70 30.81
CA SER A 22 -7.21 27.40 30.12
C SER A 22 -6.95 25.90 29.98
N PHE A 23 -7.23 25.11 31.02
CA PHE A 23 -7.04 23.65 30.99
C PHE A 23 -7.96 22.97 29.96
N TRP A 24 -9.26 23.29 29.99
CA TRP A 24 -10.22 22.72 29.04
C TRP A 24 -9.97 23.19 27.60
N SER A 25 -9.52 24.43 27.41
CA SER A 25 -9.10 24.93 26.10
C SER A 25 -7.91 24.15 25.55
N LEU A 26 -6.87 23.96 26.36
CA LEU A 26 -5.69 23.19 25.97
C LEU A 26 -6.05 21.72 25.67
N LEU A 27 -6.89 21.09 26.50
CA LEU A 27 -7.35 19.73 26.29
C LEU A 27 -8.15 19.60 24.98
N GLY A 28 -9.01 20.58 24.68
CA GLY A 28 -9.74 20.66 23.42
C GLY A 28 -8.81 20.77 22.21
N ILE A 29 -7.76 21.59 22.31
CA ILE A 29 -6.74 21.73 21.25
C ILE A 29 -6.01 20.40 21.02
N ILE A 30 -5.60 19.72 22.09
CA ILE A 30 -4.90 18.42 22.02
C ILE A 30 -5.82 17.36 21.38
N LEU A 31 -7.09 17.30 21.77
CA LEU A 31 -8.07 16.39 21.18
C LEU A 31 -8.31 16.70 19.70
N LEU A 32 -8.50 17.98 19.34
CA LEU A 32 -8.70 18.39 17.95
C LEU A 32 -7.49 18.07 17.08
N THR A 33 -6.28 18.34 17.54
CA THR A 33 -5.05 17.99 16.82
C THR A 33 -4.88 16.48 16.70
N GLY A 34 -5.16 15.72 17.76
CA GLY A 34 -5.14 14.25 17.72
C GLY A 34 -6.12 13.67 16.70
N ILE A 35 -7.37 14.16 16.70
CA ILE A 35 -8.40 13.75 15.73
C ILE A 35 -7.99 14.15 14.31
N PHE A 36 -7.46 15.36 14.11
CA PHE A 36 -7.03 15.84 12.79
C PHE A 36 -5.88 15.00 12.22
N LEU A 37 -4.86 14.72 13.03
CA LEU A 37 -3.74 13.86 12.65
C LEU A 37 -4.19 12.43 12.37
N PHE A 38 -5.09 11.87 13.20
CA PHE A 38 -5.68 10.56 12.96
C PHE A 38 -6.47 10.54 11.65
N HIS A 39 -7.23 11.60 11.36
CA HIS A 39 -8.03 11.68 10.14
C HIS A 39 -7.15 11.76 8.88
N ILE A 40 -6.01 12.45 8.94
CA ILE A 40 -5.02 12.47 7.84
C ILE A 40 -4.35 11.10 7.69
N ALA A 41 -3.89 10.49 8.79
CA ALA A 41 -3.23 9.18 8.75
C ALA A 41 -4.18 8.03 8.34
N ALA A 42 -5.47 8.16 8.63
CA ALA A 42 -6.48 7.16 8.29
C ALA A 42 -6.89 7.19 6.81
N GLN A 43 -6.63 8.28 6.08
CA GLN A 43 -6.96 8.36 4.66
C GLN A 43 -6.25 7.23 3.89
N PRO A 44 -6.99 6.43 3.10
CA PRO A 44 -6.36 5.45 2.23
C PRO A 44 -5.56 6.19 1.17
N ALA A 45 -4.26 5.88 1.06
CA ALA A 45 -3.48 6.31 -0.09
C ALA A 45 -4.19 5.83 -1.36
N ALA A 46 -4.66 6.79 -2.16
CA ALA A 46 -5.25 6.50 -3.45
C ALA A 46 -4.11 6.11 -4.38
N MET A 47 -4.00 4.82 -4.69
CA MET A 47 -3.11 4.34 -5.73
C MET A 47 -3.53 5.00 -7.04
N THR A 48 -2.65 5.85 -7.57
CA THR A 48 -2.87 6.47 -8.86
C THR A 48 -2.42 5.48 -9.91
N ASP A 49 -3.38 4.95 -10.68
CA ASP A 49 -3.08 4.11 -11.84
C ASP A 49 -2.49 5.03 -12.92
N HIS A 50 -1.16 5.19 -12.88
CA HIS A 50 -0.46 6.06 -13.80
C HIS A 50 -0.69 5.59 -15.23
N ARG A 51 -1.17 6.50 -16.08
CA ARG A 51 -1.37 6.21 -17.50
C ARG A 51 -0.04 5.81 -18.12
N SER A 52 -0.05 4.73 -18.89
CA SER A 52 1.12 4.30 -19.66
C SER A 52 1.69 5.49 -20.44
N LYS A 53 3.02 5.63 -20.39
CA LYS A 53 3.75 6.67 -21.09
C LYS A 53 4.08 6.29 -22.53
N ILE A 54 3.67 5.12 -23.03
CA ILE A 54 4.01 4.70 -24.40
C ILE A 54 3.37 5.67 -25.40
N ALA A 55 4.19 6.19 -26.32
CA ALA A 55 3.73 7.04 -27.39
C ALA A 55 2.76 6.29 -28.32
N THR A 56 1.68 6.94 -28.75
CA THR A 56 0.89 6.49 -29.90
C THR A 56 1.75 6.66 -31.15
N SER A 57 2.57 5.65 -31.43
CA SER A 57 3.51 5.57 -32.55
C SER A 57 3.65 4.11 -32.96
N ASP A 58 3.93 3.85 -34.24
CA ASP A 58 4.18 2.51 -34.76
C ASP A 58 5.49 1.89 -34.22
N ALA A 59 6.29 2.65 -33.47
CA ALA A 59 7.51 2.19 -32.79
C ALA A 59 7.19 1.47 -31.47
N THR A 60 6.30 0.49 -31.51
CA THR A 60 6.00 -0.40 -30.37
C THR A 60 6.41 -1.83 -30.70
N PHE A 61 6.72 -2.61 -29.67
CA PHE A 61 7.07 -4.01 -29.80
C PHE A 61 6.46 -4.81 -28.66
N ASP A 62 6.08 -6.05 -28.94
CA ASP A 62 5.57 -6.96 -27.93
C ASP A 62 6.67 -7.95 -27.52
N VAL A 63 6.92 -8.00 -26.21
CA VAL A 63 7.78 -8.99 -25.58
C VAL A 63 6.90 -10.09 -25.02
N SER A 64 7.00 -11.28 -25.63
CA SER A 64 6.31 -12.49 -25.17
C SER A 64 7.24 -13.31 -24.28
N LEU A 65 6.78 -13.63 -23.07
CA LEU A 65 7.51 -14.41 -22.09
C LEU A 65 6.66 -15.61 -21.63
N ASN A 66 7.34 -16.68 -21.25
CA ASN A 66 6.76 -17.80 -20.51
C ASN A 66 7.06 -17.71 -19.00
N LYS A 67 6.42 -18.56 -18.20
CA LYS A 67 6.59 -18.67 -16.73
C LYS A 67 8.04 -18.77 -16.32
N LYS A 68 8.84 -19.57 -17.01
CA LYS A 68 10.27 -19.76 -16.65
C LYS A 68 11.02 -18.45 -16.78
N GLN A 69 10.79 -17.71 -17.86
CA GLN A 69 11.42 -16.41 -18.11
C GLN A 69 10.91 -15.35 -17.12
N VAL A 70 9.61 -15.32 -16.84
CA VAL A 70 9.04 -14.41 -15.82
C VAL A 70 9.63 -14.69 -14.44
N ASN A 71 9.72 -15.96 -14.05
CA ASN A 71 10.34 -16.36 -12.77
C ASN A 71 11.81 -15.92 -12.70
N ALA A 72 12.57 -16.07 -13.79
CA ALA A 72 13.96 -15.63 -13.85
C ALA A 72 14.08 -14.09 -13.71
N LEU A 73 13.22 -13.33 -14.40
CA LEU A 73 13.20 -11.86 -14.29
C LEU A 73 12.86 -11.40 -12.88
N VAL A 74 11.83 -12.00 -12.27
CA VAL A 74 11.44 -11.67 -10.90
C VAL A 74 12.57 -12.00 -9.91
N ALA A 75 13.22 -13.16 -10.06
CA ALA A 75 14.36 -13.51 -9.22
C ALA A 75 15.52 -12.53 -9.35
N TYR A 76 15.83 -12.07 -10.57
CA TYR A 76 16.85 -11.06 -10.82
C TYR A 76 16.54 -9.75 -10.10
N TYR A 77 15.34 -9.20 -10.27
CA TYR A 77 14.97 -7.93 -9.63
C TYR A 77 14.87 -8.01 -8.10
N LEU A 78 14.42 -9.15 -7.55
CA LEU A 78 14.44 -9.34 -6.11
C LEU A 78 15.86 -9.34 -5.55
N SER A 79 16.82 -9.92 -6.27
CA SER A 79 18.23 -9.89 -5.89
C SER A 79 18.83 -8.48 -6.00
N ASP A 80 18.52 -7.76 -7.09
CA ASP A 80 19.03 -6.40 -7.35
C ASP A 80 18.59 -5.40 -6.27
N TYR A 81 17.36 -5.52 -5.78
CA TYR A 81 16.83 -4.69 -4.69
C TYR A 81 17.01 -5.30 -3.29
N HIS A 82 17.91 -6.28 -3.13
CA HIS A 82 18.23 -6.91 -1.83
C HIS A 82 17.02 -7.49 -1.07
N ALA A 83 15.99 -7.95 -1.78
CA ALA A 83 14.79 -8.57 -1.23
C ALA A 83 15.00 -10.04 -0.81
N ASN A 84 16.20 -10.41 -0.33
CA ASN A 84 16.65 -11.80 -0.12
C ASN A 84 15.79 -12.63 0.85
N GLY A 85 14.96 -11.98 1.68
CA GLY A 85 14.00 -12.62 2.57
C GLY A 85 12.67 -13.00 1.91
N TYR A 86 12.48 -12.65 0.65
CA TYR A 86 11.25 -12.88 -0.11
C TYR A 86 11.53 -13.66 -1.40
N SER A 87 10.58 -14.52 -1.79
CA SER A 87 10.64 -15.23 -3.06
C SER A 87 9.27 -15.24 -3.71
N PHE A 88 9.24 -15.15 -5.03
CA PHE A 88 8.04 -15.19 -5.84
C PHE A 88 8.16 -16.31 -6.86
N ARG A 89 7.10 -17.10 -7.02
CA ARG A 89 7.02 -18.18 -8.01
C ARG A 89 5.72 -18.07 -8.78
N VAL A 90 5.82 -17.98 -10.09
CA VAL A 90 4.71 -17.99 -11.03
C VAL A 90 4.48 -19.41 -11.51
N GLU A 91 3.37 -20.00 -11.08
CA GLU A 91 2.93 -21.35 -11.45
C GLU A 91 1.50 -21.26 -12.02
N ASN A 92 0.54 -22.00 -11.46
CA ASN A 92 -0.89 -21.80 -11.74
C ASN A 92 -1.44 -20.55 -11.05
N ASN A 93 -0.79 -20.15 -9.95
CA ASN A 93 -0.99 -18.91 -9.24
C ASN A 93 0.39 -18.31 -8.92
N ILE A 94 0.42 -17.04 -8.53
CA ILE A 94 1.66 -16.42 -8.07
C ILE A 94 1.79 -16.70 -6.57
N MET A 95 2.83 -17.41 -6.17
CA MET A 95 3.13 -17.74 -4.78
C MET A 95 4.26 -16.84 -4.27
N MET A 96 3.97 -16.06 -3.23
CA MET A 96 4.94 -15.24 -2.52
C MET A 96 5.28 -15.90 -1.19
N TYR A 97 6.56 -16.10 -0.90
CA TYR A 97 7.03 -16.60 0.39
C TYR A 97 7.94 -15.58 1.04
N GLY A 98 7.91 -15.50 2.36
CA GLY A 98 8.85 -14.69 3.11
C GLY A 98 8.73 -14.90 4.61
N SER A 99 9.36 -14.02 5.37
CA SER A 99 9.24 -13.97 6.83
C SER A 99 8.55 -12.70 7.28
N ALA A 100 7.66 -12.82 8.28
CA ALA A 100 7.04 -11.68 8.94
C ALA A 100 7.20 -11.75 10.45
N LYS A 101 7.31 -10.59 11.10
CA LYS A 101 7.34 -10.49 12.56
C LYS A 101 5.98 -10.05 13.09
N PHE A 102 5.45 -10.80 14.04
CA PHE A 102 4.20 -10.49 14.72
C PHE A 102 4.33 -10.79 16.22
N LEU A 103 4.01 -9.82 17.08
CA LEU A 103 4.10 -9.94 18.54
C LEU A 103 5.49 -10.40 19.04
N GLY A 104 6.57 -9.95 18.40
CA GLY A 104 7.93 -10.30 18.80
C GLY A 104 8.48 -11.57 18.15
N GLU A 105 7.61 -12.43 17.63
CA GLU A 105 7.96 -13.71 17.02
C GLU A 105 8.08 -13.62 15.49
N ASN A 106 9.02 -14.37 14.93
CA ASN A 106 9.25 -14.45 13.49
C ASN A 106 8.57 -15.69 12.92
N PHE A 107 7.83 -15.53 11.83
CA PHE A 107 7.14 -16.63 11.16
C PHE A 107 7.40 -16.61 9.67
N LYS A 108 7.47 -17.79 9.07
CA LYS A 108 7.47 -17.95 7.61
C LYS A 108 6.02 -17.96 7.13
N PHE A 109 5.76 -17.27 6.03
CA PHE A 109 4.45 -17.27 5.39
C PHE A 109 4.58 -17.65 3.92
N GLY A 110 3.51 -18.22 3.38
CA GLY A 110 3.26 -18.36 1.95
C GLY A 110 1.96 -17.69 1.58
N MET A 111 1.92 -16.92 0.51
CA MET A 111 0.75 -16.15 0.09
C MET A 111 0.46 -16.41 -1.38
N MET A 112 -0.78 -16.73 -1.67
CA MET A 112 -1.26 -16.87 -3.04
C MET A 112 -1.79 -15.51 -3.52
N LEU A 113 -1.20 -15.02 -4.60
CA LEU A 113 -1.50 -13.77 -5.27
C LEU A 113 -2.17 -14.05 -6.61
N ARG A 114 -3.20 -13.28 -6.94
CA ARG A 114 -3.84 -13.25 -8.26
C ARG A 114 -3.42 -11.99 -9.02
N PRO A 115 -2.83 -12.12 -10.21
CA PRO A 115 -2.51 -10.98 -11.04
C PRO A 115 -3.74 -10.46 -11.79
N GLU A 116 -3.81 -9.14 -11.94
CA GLU A 116 -4.79 -8.41 -12.75
C GLU A 116 -4.10 -7.25 -13.45
N ILE A 117 -4.47 -6.98 -14.70
CA ILE A 117 -3.93 -5.87 -15.50
C ILE A 117 -4.90 -4.69 -15.39
N THR A 118 -4.38 -3.50 -15.11
CA THR A 118 -5.19 -2.28 -15.11
C THR A 118 -5.49 -1.80 -16.52
N LYS A 119 -6.44 -0.89 -16.70
CA LYS A 119 -6.73 -0.30 -18.01
C LYS A 119 -5.53 0.40 -18.63
N ASN A 120 -4.60 0.87 -17.80
CA ASN A 120 -3.37 1.54 -18.22
C ASN A 120 -2.20 0.58 -18.42
N GLY A 121 -2.41 -0.72 -18.23
CA GLY A 121 -1.40 -1.76 -18.38
C GLY A 121 -0.40 -1.82 -17.23
N ASN A 122 -0.78 -1.33 -16.04
CA ASN A 122 -0.08 -1.64 -14.80
C ASN A 122 -0.55 -3.00 -14.25
N VAL A 123 0.15 -3.54 -13.24
CA VAL A 123 -0.18 -4.85 -12.68
C VAL A 123 -0.58 -4.72 -11.22
N ILE A 124 -1.72 -5.32 -10.86
CA ILE A 124 -2.18 -5.47 -9.48
C ILE A 124 -2.05 -6.95 -9.10
N LEU A 125 -1.38 -7.22 -7.99
CA LEU A 125 -1.35 -8.53 -7.36
C LEU A 125 -2.25 -8.51 -6.12
N THR A 126 -3.41 -9.16 -6.21
CA THR A 126 -4.35 -9.26 -5.09
C THR A 126 -4.08 -10.52 -4.28
N ALA A 127 -3.83 -10.36 -2.98
CA ALA A 127 -3.60 -11.47 -2.07
C ALA A 127 -4.92 -12.18 -1.72
N GLN A 128 -5.01 -13.45 -2.08
CA GLN A 128 -6.23 -14.25 -1.92
C GLN A 128 -6.19 -15.17 -0.71
N LYS A 129 -5.10 -15.92 -0.57
CA LYS A 129 -4.93 -16.92 0.48
C LYS A 129 -3.58 -16.76 1.13
N LEU A 130 -3.54 -17.05 2.43
CA LEU A 130 -2.37 -16.97 3.25
C LEU A 130 -2.20 -18.31 3.96
N ALA A 131 -1.10 -18.97 3.68
CA ALA A 131 -0.66 -20.18 4.33
C ALA A 131 0.35 -19.80 5.42
N ILE A 132 -0.06 -19.93 6.67
CA ILE A 132 0.76 -19.71 7.86
C ILE A 132 0.40 -20.81 8.84
N GLY A 133 1.21 -21.87 8.92
CA GLY A 133 1.10 -23.00 9.87
C GLY A 133 -0.23 -23.08 10.63
N ASN A 134 -0.21 -22.75 11.93
CA ASN A 134 -1.37 -22.83 12.82
C ASN A 134 -1.85 -21.45 13.32
N LEU A 135 -1.36 -20.33 12.78
CA LEU A 135 -1.68 -18.99 13.30
C LEU A 135 -2.61 -18.24 12.33
N PRO A 136 -3.84 -17.86 12.75
CA PRO A 136 -4.80 -17.20 11.88
C PRO A 136 -4.51 -15.69 11.76
N LEU A 137 -3.43 -15.33 11.08
CA LEU A 137 -3.11 -13.91 10.83
C LEU A 137 -3.87 -13.35 9.63
N PRO A 138 -4.35 -12.10 9.71
CA PRO A 138 -4.97 -11.44 8.57
C PRO A 138 -3.91 -11.04 7.53
N ILE A 139 -4.24 -11.21 6.25
CA ILE A 139 -3.39 -10.82 5.10
C ILE A 139 -2.90 -9.37 5.20
N SER A 140 -3.77 -8.46 5.66
CA SER A 140 -3.42 -7.05 5.83
C SER A 140 -2.30 -6.84 6.84
N ALA A 141 -2.25 -7.59 7.95
CA ALA A 141 -1.17 -7.47 8.92
C ALA A 141 0.17 -7.93 8.33
N VAL A 142 0.17 -9.03 7.57
CA VAL A 142 1.38 -9.51 6.89
C VAL A 142 1.86 -8.51 5.86
N LEU A 143 0.97 -8.01 4.98
CA LEU A 143 1.35 -7.00 3.99
C LEU A 143 1.80 -5.68 4.64
N GLN A 144 1.22 -5.30 5.77
CA GLN A 144 1.68 -4.15 6.54
C GLN A 144 3.11 -4.36 7.03
N TYR A 145 3.43 -5.55 7.54
CA TYR A 145 4.78 -5.88 7.93
C TYR A 145 5.75 -5.86 6.74
N VAL A 146 5.38 -6.47 5.60
CA VAL A 146 6.21 -6.43 4.38
C VAL A 146 6.50 -5.00 3.97
N LYS A 147 5.48 -4.14 3.95
CA LYS A 147 5.62 -2.71 3.63
C LYS A 147 6.60 -1.96 4.55
N THR A 148 6.63 -2.29 5.84
CA THR A 148 7.49 -1.60 6.82
C THR A 148 8.87 -2.22 6.97
N SER A 149 9.02 -3.49 6.62
CA SER A 149 10.28 -4.24 6.78
C SER A 149 11.17 -4.20 5.55
N TYR A 150 10.60 -3.87 4.39
CA TYR A 150 11.31 -3.81 3.12
C TYR A 150 11.02 -2.49 2.42
N ASP A 151 12.09 -1.81 1.99
CA ASP A 151 11.99 -0.60 1.19
C ASP A 151 11.73 -0.97 -0.27
N ALA A 152 10.44 -1.03 -0.62
CA ALA A 152 10.04 -1.38 -1.96
C ALA A 152 10.51 -0.32 -2.97
N PRO A 153 11.00 -0.74 -4.15
CA PRO A 153 11.41 0.22 -5.17
C PRO A 153 10.21 1.04 -5.65
N LYS A 154 10.46 2.22 -6.24
CA LYS A 154 9.42 3.20 -6.61
C LYS A 154 8.29 2.65 -7.50
N PHE A 155 8.58 1.62 -8.29
CA PHE A 155 7.60 0.95 -9.14
C PHE A 155 6.73 -0.09 -8.41
N VAL A 156 6.93 -0.30 -7.10
CA VAL A 156 6.15 -1.24 -6.27
C VAL A 156 5.50 -0.48 -5.12
N GLU A 157 4.18 -0.53 -5.04
CA GLU A 157 3.42 0.04 -3.94
C GLU A 157 2.60 -1.05 -3.24
N ILE A 158 2.80 -1.20 -1.93
CA ILE A 158 2.07 -2.18 -1.11
C ILE A 158 0.90 -1.47 -0.40
N ASN A 159 -0.31 -1.99 -0.60
CA ASN A 159 -1.53 -1.55 0.07
C ASN A 159 -2.12 -2.66 0.96
N PRO A 160 -1.78 -2.65 2.26
CA PRO A 160 -2.28 -3.63 3.22
C PRO A 160 -3.81 -3.56 3.40
N LYS A 161 -4.41 -2.37 3.33
CA LYS A 161 -5.86 -2.17 3.50
C LYS A 161 -6.65 -2.87 2.39
N LYS A 162 -6.18 -2.77 1.14
CA LYS A 162 -6.79 -3.42 -0.03
C LYS A 162 -6.30 -4.84 -0.29
N LYS A 163 -5.31 -5.33 0.48
CA LYS A 163 -4.64 -6.62 0.26
C LYS A 163 -3.98 -6.72 -1.14
N GLN A 164 -3.41 -5.61 -1.60
CA GLN A 164 -2.90 -5.46 -2.97
C GLN A 164 -1.43 -5.04 -2.96
N ILE A 165 -0.69 -5.54 -3.95
CA ILE A 165 0.62 -5.04 -4.34
C ILE A 165 0.46 -4.50 -5.75
N PHE A 166 0.70 -3.21 -5.93
CA PHE A 166 0.63 -2.54 -7.22
C PHE A 166 2.04 -2.45 -7.81
N ILE A 167 2.15 -2.77 -9.09
CA ILE A 167 3.37 -2.65 -9.88
C ILE A 167 3.11 -1.60 -10.96
N ASP A 168 3.74 -0.45 -10.81
CA ASP A 168 3.71 0.65 -11.75
C ASP A 168 4.69 0.37 -12.90
N MET A 169 4.15 -0.08 -14.02
CA MET A 169 4.93 -0.46 -15.20
C MET A 169 5.61 0.76 -15.83
N THR A 170 5.13 1.97 -15.55
CA THR A 170 5.70 3.22 -16.08
C THR A 170 6.98 3.66 -15.36
N GLN A 171 7.25 3.08 -14.18
CA GLN A 171 8.41 3.39 -13.33
C GLN A 171 9.45 2.26 -13.31
N LEU A 172 9.27 1.22 -14.14
CA LEU A 172 10.26 0.15 -14.26
C LEU A 172 11.64 0.73 -14.64
N PRO A 173 12.74 0.17 -14.08
CA PRO A 173 14.09 0.63 -14.31
C PRO A 173 14.57 0.18 -15.71
N VAL A 174 14.03 0.79 -16.75
CA VAL A 174 14.38 0.53 -18.15
C VAL A 174 15.24 1.66 -18.72
N THR A 175 15.89 1.41 -19.85
CA THR A 175 16.71 2.42 -20.53
C THR A 175 15.94 3.73 -20.73
N GLN A 176 16.64 4.86 -20.57
CA GLN A 176 16.06 6.19 -20.73
C GLN A 176 15.31 6.32 -22.06
N GLY A 177 14.07 6.82 -21.97
CA GLY A 177 13.20 7.03 -23.13
C GLY A 177 12.36 5.81 -23.53
N MET A 178 12.45 4.67 -22.82
CA MET A 178 11.55 3.53 -23.01
C MET A 178 10.52 3.42 -21.88
N SER A 179 9.36 2.85 -22.19
CA SER A 179 8.31 2.52 -21.22
C SER A 179 7.67 1.19 -21.61
N PHE A 180 7.17 0.47 -20.61
CA PHE A 180 6.50 -0.81 -20.81
C PHE A 180 5.12 -0.79 -20.16
N ARG A 181 4.23 -1.65 -20.67
CA ARG A 181 2.94 -1.95 -20.06
C ARG A 181 2.58 -3.42 -20.26
N ALA A 182 1.84 -4.01 -19.32
CA ALA A 182 1.30 -5.35 -19.47
C ALA A 182 0.10 -5.34 -20.42
N LYS A 183 0.08 -6.28 -21.37
CA LYS A 183 -1.07 -6.54 -22.26
C LYS A 183 -1.79 -7.82 -21.87
N VAL A 184 -1.04 -8.90 -21.65
CA VAL A 184 -1.59 -10.22 -21.35
C VAL A 184 -0.81 -10.83 -20.20
N ILE A 185 -1.54 -11.39 -19.24
CA ILE A 185 -1.02 -12.17 -18.14
C ILE A 185 -1.96 -13.37 -18.00
N ASP A 186 -1.59 -14.49 -18.62
CA ASP A 186 -2.37 -15.71 -18.58
C ASP A 186 -1.55 -16.86 -17.97
N MET A 187 -1.88 -17.19 -16.72
CA MET A 187 -1.22 -18.28 -15.99
C MET A 187 -1.51 -19.64 -16.61
N LYS A 188 -2.66 -19.83 -17.28
CA LYS A 188 -3.06 -21.14 -17.80
C LYS A 188 -2.35 -21.45 -19.11
N SER A 189 -2.32 -20.47 -20.02
CA SER A 189 -1.68 -20.62 -21.33
C SER A 189 -0.17 -20.38 -21.33
N ASP A 190 0.42 -20.06 -20.17
CA ASP A 190 1.85 -19.78 -20.04
C ASP A 190 2.31 -18.58 -20.91
N SER A 191 1.42 -17.58 -21.03
CA SER A 191 1.60 -16.44 -21.93
C SER A 191 1.57 -15.12 -21.18
N PHE A 192 2.67 -14.38 -21.28
CA PHE A 192 2.86 -13.08 -20.65
C PHE A 192 3.36 -12.12 -21.71
N ILE A 193 2.53 -11.16 -22.10
CA ILE A 193 2.84 -10.21 -23.17
C ILE A 193 2.94 -8.82 -22.57
N PHE A 194 4.12 -8.21 -22.76
CA PHE A 194 4.42 -6.84 -22.37
C PHE A 194 4.70 -6.03 -23.61
N GLU A 195 4.01 -4.90 -23.77
CA GLU A 195 4.30 -3.97 -24.84
C GLU A 195 5.34 -2.96 -24.37
N GLY A 196 6.44 -2.87 -25.11
CA GLY A 196 7.45 -1.83 -24.97
C GLY A 196 7.30 -0.79 -26.07
N GLY A 197 7.69 0.43 -25.74
CA GLY A 197 7.76 1.51 -26.72
C GLY A 197 8.47 2.74 -26.17
N LEU A 198 8.64 3.74 -27.03
CA LEU A 198 9.20 5.00 -26.59
C LEU A 198 8.24 5.69 -25.62
N ALA A 199 8.78 6.12 -24.49
CA ALA A 199 8.07 6.97 -23.55
C ALA A 199 7.82 8.32 -24.22
N ASN A 200 6.56 8.76 -24.26
CA ASN A 200 6.17 10.12 -24.59
C ASN A 200 6.74 11.07 -23.54
N GLY A 201 8.01 11.42 -23.72
CA GLY A 201 8.64 12.54 -23.04
C GLY A 201 8.18 13.80 -23.74
N LYS A 202 7.24 14.54 -23.14
CA LYS A 202 7.33 15.99 -23.28
C LYS A 202 8.68 16.38 -22.68
N LYS A 203 9.55 16.98 -23.50
CA LYS A 203 10.58 17.90 -23.00
C LYS A 203 9.91 19.01 -22.20
#